data_AF-A0A419KQN0-F1
#
_entry.id   AF-A0A419KQN0-F1
#
_cell.length_a   1.000
_cell.length_b   1.000
_cell.length_c   1.000
_cell.angle_alpha   90.00
_cell.angle_beta   90.00
_cell.angle_gamma   90.00
#
_symmetry.space_group_name_H-M   'P 1'
#
loop_
_entity.id
_entity.type
_entity.pdbx_description
1 polymer ?
#
loop_
_entity_poly.entity_id
_entity_poly.type
_entity_poly.pdbx_seq_one_letter_code
_entity_poly.pdbx_strand_id
1 'polypeptide(L)'
;MGYEFQVEVLSVAQGMGFEIVEVPITFVDRRMGRSKLGLGEMWRFLRLLIRLFFESGEFGRALRFVAVGLSGLLVNEAVIWLLTEVVGLHYLVSGGISAEVAIVNNFIWNNYWTFSDRGEGGIITRFLKFNLTRVLGIALTLLLLKFFTELLRLHYLVSNALAILIVFIFNYLLSIFWVWRQPLGGSRGSHIARRV
;
A
#
# COMPACT_ATOMS: atom_id res chain seq x y z
N MET A 1 18.13 -12.15 22.18
CA MET A 1 18.27 -10.71 21.89
C MET A 1 18.82 -10.63 20.47
N GLY A 2 17.95 -10.36 19.50
CA GLY A 2 18.21 -10.59 18.07
C GLY A 2 17.80 -9.40 17.20
N TYR A 3 17.40 -9.65 15.95
CA TYR A 3 17.00 -8.64 14.95
C TYR A 3 16.00 -7.59 15.44
N GLU A 4 15.11 -7.95 16.37
CA GLU A 4 14.14 -7.02 16.96
C GLU A 4 14.81 -5.80 17.61
N PHE A 5 15.94 -6.01 18.29
CA PHE A 5 16.69 -4.92 18.92
C PHE A 5 17.30 -4.00 17.87
N GLN A 6 17.81 -4.54 16.76
CA GLN A 6 18.37 -3.70 15.67
C GLN A 6 17.28 -2.84 15.04
N VAL A 7 16.11 -3.41 14.76
CA VAL A 7 14.97 -2.67 14.19
C VAL A 7 14.44 -1.63 15.18
N GLU A 8 14.34 -1.97 16.47
CA GLU A 8 13.91 -1.04 17.52
C GLU A 8 14.89 0.11 17.69
N VAL A 9 16.20 -0.17 17.76
CA VAL A 9 17.25 0.87 17.82
C VAL A 9 17.22 1.77 16.60
N LEU A 10 17.07 1.20 15.39
CA LEU A 10 16.95 2.01 14.16
C LEU A 10 15.70 2.89 14.20
N SER A 11 14.56 2.35 14.65
CA SER A 11 13.31 3.10 14.74
C SER A 11 13.40 4.23 15.77
N VAL A 12 14.02 4.00 16.92
CA VAL A 12 14.23 5.01 17.96
C VAL A 12 15.23 6.07 17.49
N ALA A 13 16.36 5.66 16.90
CA ALA A 13 17.37 6.58 16.37
C ALA A 13 16.79 7.49 15.28
N GLN A 14 15.99 6.94 14.37
CA GLN A 14 15.30 7.71 13.35
C GLN A 14 14.25 8.66 13.97
N GLY A 15 13.52 8.23 15.00
CA GLY A 15 12.59 9.07 15.76
C GLY A 15 13.27 10.23 16.48
N MET A 16 14.51 10.05 16.92
CA MET A 16 15.36 11.08 17.52
C MET A 16 16.05 11.98 16.49
N GLY A 17 15.91 11.70 15.19
CA GLY A 17 16.48 12.51 14.11
C GLY A 17 17.94 12.21 13.77
N PHE A 18 18.48 11.07 14.21
CA PHE A 18 19.84 10.64 13.82
C PHE A 18 19.90 10.21 12.35
N GLU A 19 21.04 10.48 11.71
CA GLU A 19 21.34 9.99 10.37
C GLU A 19 21.82 8.53 10.43
N ILE A 20 21.18 7.66 9.64
CA ILE A 20 21.49 6.24 9.59
C ILE A 20 22.37 5.98 8.36
N VAL A 21 23.58 5.49 8.59
CA VAL A 21 24.53 5.13 7.54
C VAL A 21 24.77 3.62 7.57
N GLU A 22 24.61 2.96 6.42
CA GLU A 22 24.94 1.54 6.28
C GLU A 22 26.44 1.38 5.99
N VAL A 23 27.15 0.69 6.88
CA VAL A 23 28.58 0.38 6.70
C VAL A 23 28.69 -1.01 6.08
N PRO A 24 29.37 -1.18 4.93
CA PRO A 24 29.50 -2.48 4.29
C PRO A 24 30.29 -3.45 5.17
N ILE A 25 29.73 -4.65 5.38
CA ILE A 25 30.38 -5.74 6.11
C ILE A 25 30.59 -6.95 5.19
N THR A 26 31.74 -7.60 5.33
CA THR A 26 31.99 -8.88 4.67
C THR A 26 31.41 -10.00 5.51
N PHE A 27 30.32 -10.62 5.04
CA PHE A 27 29.75 -11.79 5.70
C PHE A 27 30.70 -12.97 5.52
N VAL A 28 31.23 -13.48 6.63
CA VAL A 28 32.05 -14.69 6.67
C VAL A 28 31.18 -15.90 7.00
N ASP A 29 31.37 -16.99 6.23
CA ASP A 29 30.60 -18.21 6.41
C ASP A 29 30.81 -18.83 7.79
N ARG A 30 29.68 -19.19 8.41
CA ARG A 30 29.66 -19.85 9.70
C ARG A 30 30.05 -21.32 9.51
N ARG A 31 31.28 -21.70 9.88
CA ARG A 31 31.77 -23.07 9.66
C ARG A 31 31.16 -24.14 10.59
N MET A 32 30.54 -23.76 11.72
CA MET A 32 29.89 -24.65 12.68
C MET A 32 28.69 -23.98 13.39
N GLY A 33 27.58 -24.70 13.57
CA GLY A 33 26.41 -24.31 14.37
C GLY A 33 25.06 -24.43 13.65
N ARG A 34 23.98 -24.79 14.36
CA ARG A 34 22.61 -24.81 13.81
C ARG A 34 22.04 -23.38 13.71
N SER A 35 21.15 -23.15 12.73
CA SER A 35 20.46 -21.87 12.54
C SER A 35 19.76 -21.44 13.84
N LYS A 36 20.01 -20.19 14.27
CA LYS A 36 19.30 -19.59 15.42
C LYS A 36 17.87 -19.16 15.07
N LEU A 37 17.55 -19.04 13.77
CA LEU A 37 16.23 -18.69 13.26
C LEU A 37 15.26 -19.86 13.37
N GLY A 38 14.79 -20.14 14.58
CA GLY A 38 13.63 -21.01 14.80
C GLY A 38 12.32 -20.30 14.46
N LEU A 39 11.24 -21.05 14.24
CA LEU A 39 9.89 -20.50 14.00
C LEU A 39 9.44 -19.52 15.10
N GLY A 40 9.87 -19.72 16.35
CA GLY A 40 9.61 -18.79 17.45
C GLY A 40 10.26 -17.41 17.30
N GLU A 41 11.41 -17.30 16.63
CA GLU A 41 12.02 -16.00 16.30
C GLU A 41 11.28 -15.30 15.17
N MET A 42 10.79 -16.06 14.18
CA MET A 42 9.98 -15.51 13.09
C MET A 42 8.67 -14.91 13.60
N TRP A 43 7.99 -15.58 14.54
CA TRP A 43 6.77 -15.04 15.18
C TRP A 43 7.03 -13.78 15.98
N ARG A 44 8.16 -13.73 16.69
CA ARG A 44 8.62 -12.55 17.43
C ARG A 44 8.80 -11.35 16.48
N PHE A 45 9.56 -11.56 15.40
CA PHE A 45 9.76 -10.55 14.36
C PHE A 45 8.44 -10.07 13.73
N LEU A 46 7.51 -10.97 13.41
CA LEU A 46 6.19 -10.59 12.88
C LEU A 46 5.39 -9.73 13.87
N ARG A 47 5.42 -10.05 15.16
CA ARG A 47 4.76 -9.22 16.19
C ARG A 47 5.40 -7.84 16.27
N LEU A 48 6.72 -7.72 16.15
CA LEU A 48 7.39 -6.43 16.11
C LEU A 48 6.93 -5.61 14.90
N LEU A 49 6.88 -6.21 13.71
CA LEU A 49 6.39 -5.51 12.51
C LEU A 49 4.94 -5.02 12.68
N ILE A 50 4.07 -5.85 13.25
CA ILE A 50 2.68 -5.48 13.55
C ILE A 50 2.65 -4.32 14.54
N ARG A 51 3.42 -4.40 15.64
CA ARG A 51 3.51 -3.34 16.65
C ARG A 51 3.96 -2.02 16.02
N LEU A 52 5.05 -2.04 15.24
CA LEU A 52 5.56 -0.86 14.55
C LEU A 52 4.55 -0.31 13.54
N PHE A 53 3.80 -1.15 12.84
CA PHE A 53 2.76 -0.70 11.90
C PHE A 53 1.65 0.09 12.61
N PHE A 54 1.25 -0.33 13.81
CA PHE A 54 0.27 0.40 14.63
C PHE A 54 0.85 1.67 15.28
N GLU A 55 2.12 1.67 15.69
CA GLU A 55 2.78 2.82 16.35
C GLU A 55 3.27 3.91 15.36
N SER A 56 3.64 3.54 14.13
CA SER A 56 4.26 4.45 13.13
C SER A 56 3.30 5.38 12.37
N GLY A 57 1.98 5.22 12.58
CA GLY A 57 0.93 5.94 11.86
C GLY A 57 0.52 5.32 10.52
N GLU A 58 1.17 4.23 10.08
CA GLU A 58 0.81 3.51 8.86
C GLU A 58 -0.59 2.90 8.93
N PHE A 59 -1.02 2.41 10.10
CA PHE A 59 -2.38 1.93 10.30
C PHE A 59 -3.43 3.01 9.98
N GLY A 60 -3.24 4.24 10.46
CA GLY A 60 -4.14 5.36 10.15
C GLY A 60 -4.18 5.67 8.65
N ARG A 61 -3.05 5.50 7.96
CA ARG A 61 -2.97 5.65 6.50
C ARG A 61 -3.69 4.53 5.76
N ALA A 62 -3.60 3.28 6.24
CA ALA A 62 -4.37 2.16 5.70
C ALA A 62 -5.87 2.42 5.81
N LEU A 63 -6.34 2.94 6.95
CA LEU A 63 -7.75 3.32 7.14
C LEU A 63 -8.20 4.42 6.17
N ARG A 64 -7.38 5.46 5.96
CA ARG A 64 -7.67 6.49 4.94
C ARG A 64 -7.74 5.89 3.54
N PHE A 65 -6.82 4.99 3.20
CA PHE A 65 -6.83 4.31 1.90
C PHE A 65 -8.11 3.48 1.69
N VAL A 66 -8.57 2.77 2.72
CA VAL A 66 -9.87 2.06 2.71
C VAL A 66 -11.02 3.03 2.52
N ALA A 67 -11.07 4.13 3.28
CA ALA A 67 -12.11 5.14 3.16
C ALA A 67 -12.16 5.76 1.76
N VAL A 68 -11.01 6.09 1.18
CA VAL A 68 -10.92 6.58 -0.20
C VAL A 68 -11.42 5.52 -1.18
N GLY A 69 -11.00 4.27 -1.03
CA GLY A 69 -11.49 3.17 -1.89
C GLY A 69 -13.00 3.01 -1.86
N LEU A 70 -13.61 3.07 -0.68
CA LEU A 70 -15.07 3.03 -0.51
C LEU A 70 -15.74 4.26 -1.15
N SER A 71 -15.15 5.45 -0.99
CA SER A 71 -15.67 6.66 -1.64
C SER A 71 -15.63 6.54 -3.17
N GLY A 72 -14.57 5.95 -3.74
CA GLY A 72 -14.46 5.71 -5.17
C GLY A 72 -15.50 4.72 -5.69
N LEU A 73 -15.83 3.69 -4.91
CA LEU A 73 -16.92 2.77 -5.25
C LEU A 73 -18.26 3.51 -5.32
N LEU A 74 -18.57 4.35 -4.33
CA LEU A 74 -19.81 5.14 -4.31
C LEU A 74 -19.87 6.13 -5.48
N VAL A 75 -18.75 6.80 -5.77
CA VAL A 75 -18.64 7.71 -6.92
C VAL A 75 -18.84 6.95 -8.24
N ASN A 76 -18.25 5.76 -8.38
CA ASN A 76 -18.43 4.92 -9.57
C ASN A 76 -19.92 4.61 -9.80
N GLU A 77 -20.60 4.06 -8.80
CA GLU A 77 -22.02 3.70 -8.90
C GLU A 77 -22.91 4.92 -9.20
N ALA A 78 -22.65 6.04 -8.53
CA ALA A 78 -23.40 7.28 -8.76
C ALA A 78 -23.22 7.80 -10.20
N VAL A 79 -21.99 7.73 -10.75
CA VAL A 79 -21.71 8.20 -12.11
C VAL A 79 -22.29 7.25 -13.16
N ILE A 80 -22.22 5.93 -12.97
CA ILE A 80 -22.87 4.98 -13.89
C ILE A 80 -24.37 5.23 -13.94
N TRP A 81 -25.00 5.35 -12.76
CA TRP A 81 -26.44 5.60 -12.65
C TRP A 81 -26.82 6.92 -13.34
N LEU A 82 -26.10 8.00 -13.06
CA LEU A 82 -26.36 9.31 -13.66
C LEU A 82 -26.23 9.27 -15.19
N LEU A 83 -25.15 8.69 -15.72
CA LEU A 83 -24.90 8.65 -17.16
C LEU A 83 -25.87 7.73 -17.89
N THR A 84 -26.29 6.64 -17.26
CA THR A 84 -27.18 5.65 -17.89
C THR A 84 -28.64 6.07 -17.81
N GLU A 85 -29.13 6.45 -16.62
CA GLU A 85 -30.55 6.71 -16.39
C GLU A 85 -30.94 8.16 -16.70
N VAL A 86 -30.06 9.14 -16.42
CA VAL A 86 -30.39 10.56 -16.60
C VAL A 86 -29.93 11.08 -17.96
N VAL A 87 -28.71 10.75 -18.37
CA VAL A 87 -28.17 11.18 -19.67
C VAL A 87 -28.61 10.26 -20.81
N GLY A 88 -28.94 8.99 -20.51
CA GLY A 88 -29.35 8.01 -21.51
C GLY A 88 -28.20 7.38 -22.31
N LEU A 89 -26.97 7.40 -21.78
CA LEU A 89 -25.84 6.74 -22.41
C LEU A 89 -25.90 5.22 -22.25
N HIS A 90 -25.34 4.51 -23.23
CA HIS A 90 -25.21 3.05 -23.17
C HIS A 90 -24.36 2.63 -21.97
N TYR A 91 -24.83 1.65 -21.19
CA TYR A 91 -24.24 1.25 -19.90
C TYR A 91 -22.74 0.91 -19.96
N LEU A 92 -22.24 0.33 -21.07
CA LEU A 92 -20.81 0.05 -21.25
C LEU A 92 -19.97 1.33 -21.35
N VAL A 93 -20.49 2.36 -22.01
CA VAL A 93 -19.83 3.67 -22.14
C VAL A 93 -19.87 4.38 -20.80
N SER A 94 -21.03 4.38 -20.14
CA SER A 94 -21.18 4.88 -18.76
C SER A 94 -20.21 4.20 -17.81
N GLY A 95 -20.07 2.88 -17.90
CA GLY A 95 -19.13 2.07 -17.10
C GLY A 95 -17.68 2.51 -17.31
N GLY A 96 -17.24 2.66 -18.56
CA GLY A 96 -15.89 3.14 -18.86
C GLY A 96 -15.62 4.53 -18.29
N ILE A 97 -16.52 5.49 -18.50
CA ILE A 97 -16.37 6.86 -18.00
C ILE A 97 -16.36 6.89 -16.46
N SER A 98 -17.29 6.18 -15.83
CA SER A 98 -17.38 6.11 -14.37
C SER A 98 -16.13 5.53 -13.71
N ALA A 99 -15.52 4.50 -14.32
CA ALA A 99 -14.31 3.88 -13.81
C ALA A 99 -13.15 4.87 -13.81
N GLU A 100 -12.97 5.64 -14.89
CA GLU A 100 -11.96 6.69 -14.96
C GLU A 100 -12.21 7.79 -13.93
N VAL A 101 -13.46 8.25 -13.78
CA VAL A 101 -13.83 9.25 -12.76
C VAL A 101 -13.52 8.74 -11.35
N ALA A 102 -13.83 7.47 -11.06
CA ALA A 102 -13.53 6.86 -9.77
C ALA A 102 -12.02 6.72 -9.51
N ILE A 103 -11.24 6.36 -10.54
CA ILE A 103 -9.77 6.29 -10.47
C ILE A 103 -9.19 7.69 -10.18
N VAL A 104 -9.66 8.73 -10.86
CA VAL A 104 -9.23 10.12 -10.65
C VAL A 104 -9.61 10.59 -9.24
N ASN A 105 -10.85 10.35 -8.79
CA ASN A 105 -11.29 10.66 -7.42
C ASN A 105 -10.37 9.99 -6.39
N ASN A 106 -10.13 8.69 -6.54
CA ASN A 106 -9.27 7.94 -5.64
C ASN A 106 -7.83 8.46 -5.64
N PHE A 107 -7.30 8.85 -6.79
CA PHE A 107 -5.97 9.44 -6.88
C PHE A 107 -5.89 10.78 -6.14
N ILE A 108 -6.85 11.68 -6.36
CA ILE A 108 -6.89 13.01 -5.73
C ILE A 108 -6.89 12.86 -4.21
N TRP A 109 -7.83 12.09 -3.65
CA TRP A 109 -7.91 11.90 -2.21
C TRP A 109 -6.67 11.20 -1.63
N ASN A 110 -6.14 10.20 -2.33
CA ASN A 110 -4.91 9.57 -1.86
C ASN A 110 -3.71 10.54 -1.89
N ASN A 111 -3.59 11.37 -2.92
CA ASN A 111 -2.48 12.30 -3.03
C ASN A 111 -2.56 13.45 -2.03
N TYR A 112 -3.75 14.01 -1.79
CA TYR A 112 -3.91 15.20 -0.93
C TYR A 112 -4.27 14.88 0.53
N TRP A 113 -4.70 13.66 0.86
CA TRP A 113 -5.12 13.30 2.22
C TRP A 113 -4.43 12.04 2.79
N THR A 114 -4.35 10.94 2.03
CA THR A 114 -3.73 9.69 2.53
C THR A 114 -2.20 9.79 2.57
N PHE A 115 -1.61 10.33 1.50
CA PHE A 115 -0.17 10.39 1.26
C PHE A 115 0.32 11.84 1.06
N SER A 116 -0.35 12.81 1.70
CA SER A 116 -0.03 14.24 1.56
C SER A 116 1.40 14.58 2.01
N ASP A 117 1.97 13.77 2.91
CA ASP A 117 3.33 13.87 3.43
C ASP A 117 4.35 13.04 2.62
N ARG A 118 3.94 12.44 1.49
CA ARG A 118 4.75 11.49 0.73
C ARG A 118 4.73 11.76 -0.77
N GLY A 119 5.67 11.09 -1.44
CA GLY A 119 5.76 11.03 -2.89
C GLY A 119 6.88 11.89 -3.44
N GLU A 120 7.49 11.34 -4.47
CA GLU A 120 8.55 11.97 -5.26
C GLU A 120 8.01 12.31 -6.65
N GLY A 121 8.64 13.30 -7.29
CA GLY A 121 8.25 13.76 -8.62
C GLY A 121 6.91 14.52 -8.64
N GLY A 122 6.50 14.89 -9.86
CA GLY A 122 5.28 15.67 -10.10
C GLY A 122 4.00 14.84 -10.01
N ILE A 123 2.87 15.55 -9.92
CA ILE A 123 1.53 14.94 -9.81
C ILE A 123 1.21 13.99 -10.97
N ILE A 124 1.63 14.33 -12.19
CA ILE A 124 1.42 13.51 -13.40
C ILE A 124 2.16 12.17 -13.29
N THR A 125 3.42 12.19 -12.84
CA THR A 125 4.21 10.96 -12.66
C THR A 125 3.55 10.04 -11.64
N ARG A 126 3.04 10.58 -10.53
CA ARG A 126 2.31 9.80 -9.52
C ARG A 126 1.00 9.25 -10.07
N PHE A 127 0.27 10.05 -10.86
CA PHE A 127 -0.97 9.62 -11.50
C PHE A 127 -0.71 8.45 -12.48
N LEU A 128 0.32 8.53 -13.30
CA LEU A 128 0.69 7.44 -14.23
C LEU A 128 1.10 6.16 -13.48
N LYS A 129 1.93 6.28 -12.42
CA LYS A 129 2.26 5.15 -11.55
C LYS A 129 1.01 4.54 -10.94
N PHE A 130 0.11 5.37 -10.41
CA PHE A 130 -1.13 4.92 -9.79
C PHE A 130 -2.02 4.18 -10.80
N ASN A 131 -2.19 4.71 -12.01
CA ASN A 131 -2.93 4.03 -13.08
C ASN A 131 -2.31 2.67 -13.43
N LEU A 132 -0.98 2.59 -13.53
CA LEU A 132 -0.32 1.31 -13.77
C LEU A 132 -0.63 0.30 -12.66
N THR A 133 -0.65 0.72 -11.38
CA THR A 133 -1.07 -0.18 -10.29
C THR A 133 -2.51 -0.67 -10.46
N ARG A 134 -3.43 0.18 -10.95
CA ARG A 134 -4.83 -0.21 -11.19
C ARG A 134 -4.94 -1.26 -12.29
N VAL A 135 -4.26 -1.05 -13.42
CA VAL A 135 -4.26 -1.99 -14.55
C VAL A 135 -3.67 -3.34 -14.13
N LEU A 136 -2.53 -3.34 -13.43
CA LEU A 136 -1.93 -4.56 -12.89
C LEU A 136 -2.86 -5.25 -11.88
N GLY A 137 -3.57 -4.48 -11.06
CA GLY A 137 -4.56 -4.99 -10.13
C GLY A 137 -5.74 -5.69 -10.81
N ILE A 138 -6.23 -5.16 -11.93
CA ILE A 138 -7.29 -5.81 -12.72
C ILE A 138 -6.81 -7.16 -13.25
N ALA A 139 -5.63 -7.19 -13.87
CA ALA A 139 -5.04 -8.44 -14.37
C ALA A 139 -4.85 -9.46 -13.23
N LEU A 140 -4.32 -9.03 -12.08
CA LEU A 140 -4.12 -9.89 -10.91
C LEU A 140 -5.45 -10.40 -10.34
N THR A 141 -6.51 -9.56 -10.32
CA THR A 141 -7.86 -9.97 -9.89
C THR A 141 -8.37 -11.12 -10.74
N LEU A 142 -8.25 -11.01 -12.07
CA LEU A 142 -8.70 -12.05 -13.00
C LEU A 142 -7.89 -13.34 -12.84
N LEU A 143 -6.57 -13.25 -12.67
CA LEU A 143 -5.71 -14.40 -12.45
C LEU A 143 -6.05 -15.12 -11.14
N LEU A 144 -6.27 -14.38 -10.06
CA LEU A 144 -6.64 -14.95 -8.75
C LEU A 144 -8.04 -15.54 -8.77
N LEU A 145 -9.01 -14.86 -9.41
CA LEU A 145 -10.35 -15.38 -9.60
C LEU A 145 -10.33 -16.73 -10.32
N LYS A 146 -9.58 -16.81 -11.42
CA LYS A 146 -9.37 -18.06 -12.17
C LYS A 146 -8.72 -19.13 -11.29
N PHE A 147 -7.63 -18.79 -10.61
CA PHE A 147 -6.90 -19.71 -9.74
C PHE A 147 -7.81 -20.29 -8.63
N PHE A 148 -8.55 -19.46 -7.91
CA PHE A 148 -9.44 -19.91 -6.84
C PHE A 148 -10.64 -20.72 -7.36
N THR A 149 -11.19 -20.37 -8.51
CA THR A 149 -12.39 -21.04 -9.06
C THR A 149 -12.03 -22.35 -9.76
N GLU A 150 -10.97 -22.39 -10.56
CA GLU A 150 -10.61 -23.57 -11.34
C GLU A 150 -9.73 -24.55 -10.56
N LEU A 151 -8.73 -24.06 -9.82
CA LEU A 151 -7.77 -24.92 -9.13
C LEU A 151 -8.26 -25.30 -7.73
N LEU A 152 -8.72 -24.33 -6.94
CA LEU A 152 -9.22 -24.58 -5.59
C LEU A 152 -10.70 -24.96 -5.54
N ARG A 153 -11.41 -24.90 -6.68
CA ARG A 153 -12.85 -25.24 -6.82
C ARG A 153 -13.75 -24.46 -5.86
N LEU A 154 -13.35 -23.24 -5.48
CA LEU A 154 -14.17 -22.35 -4.67
C LEU A 154 -15.31 -21.74 -5.50
N HIS A 155 -16.40 -21.39 -4.83
CA HIS A 155 -17.52 -20.70 -5.46
C HIS A 155 -17.09 -19.33 -6.00
N TYR A 156 -17.51 -18.96 -7.22
CA TYR A 156 -17.00 -17.78 -7.93
C TYR A 156 -17.14 -16.46 -7.13
N LEU A 157 -18.23 -16.30 -6.35
CA LEU A 157 -18.41 -15.14 -5.48
C LEU A 157 -17.35 -15.05 -4.38
N VAL A 158 -17.02 -16.20 -3.76
CA VAL A 158 -15.99 -16.29 -2.72
C VAL A 158 -14.61 -16.05 -3.34
N SER A 159 -14.34 -16.68 -4.48
CA SER A 159 -13.12 -16.46 -5.26
C SER A 159 -12.92 -14.98 -5.61
N ASN A 160 -13.96 -14.31 -6.10
CA ASN A 160 -13.89 -12.90 -6.46
C ASN A 160 -13.66 -12.00 -5.23
N ALA A 161 -14.36 -12.26 -4.12
CA ALA A 161 -14.17 -11.51 -2.89
C ALA A 161 -12.74 -11.64 -2.34
N LEU A 162 -12.17 -12.85 -2.35
CA LEU A 162 -10.77 -13.09 -1.96
C LEU A 162 -9.79 -12.40 -2.91
N ALA A 163 -10.02 -12.47 -4.22
CA ALA A 163 -9.18 -11.81 -5.21
C ALA A 163 -9.17 -10.28 -5.01
N ILE A 164 -10.35 -9.67 -4.83
CA ILE A 164 -10.48 -8.23 -4.55
C ILE A 164 -9.73 -7.86 -3.28
N LEU A 165 -9.85 -8.64 -2.19
CA LEU A 165 -9.17 -8.36 -0.93
C LEU A 165 -7.64 -8.42 -1.08
N ILE A 166 -7.12 -9.45 -1.75
CA ILE A 166 -5.68 -9.61 -1.99
C ILE A 166 -5.15 -8.47 -2.88
N VAL A 167 -5.86 -8.15 -3.95
CA VAL A 167 -5.48 -7.08 -4.87
C VAL A 167 -5.59 -5.70 -4.21
N PHE A 168 -6.54 -5.51 -3.30
CA PHE A 168 -6.63 -4.28 -2.51
C PHE A 168 -5.38 -4.10 -1.65
N ILE A 169 -4.93 -5.14 -0.95
CA ILE A 169 -3.68 -5.12 -0.16
C ILE A 169 -2.49 -4.87 -1.08
N PHE A 170 -2.39 -5.60 -2.20
CA PHE A 170 -1.32 -5.41 -3.19
C PHE A 170 -1.24 -3.96 -3.69
N ASN A 171 -2.38 -3.37 -4.03
CA ASN A 171 -2.49 -1.98 -4.46
C ASN A 171 -2.08 -0.99 -3.37
N TYR A 172 -2.41 -1.25 -2.11
CA TYR A 172 -1.96 -0.44 -0.98
C TYR A 172 -0.43 -0.52 -0.81
N LEU A 173 0.15 -1.71 -0.88
CA LEU A 173 1.60 -1.90 -0.77
C LEU A 173 2.35 -1.20 -1.91
N LEU A 174 1.89 -1.33 -3.16
CA LEU A 174 2.46 -0.58 -4.28
C LEU A 174 2.33 0.93 -4.10
N SER A 175 1.23 1.39 -3.47
CA SER A 175 1.04 2.81 -3.18
C SER A 175 2.10 3.32 -2.21
N ILE A 176 2.43 2.57 -1.16
CA ILE A 176 3.47 2.94 -0.17
C ILE A 176 4.88 2.83 -0.75
N PHE A 177 5.21 1.71 -1.39
CA PHE A 177 6.59 1.41 -1.77
C PHE A 177 7.01 2.04 -3.09
N TRP A 178 6.06 2.36 -3.98
CA TRP A 178 6.39 2.78 -5.34
C TRP A 178 5.72 4.08 -5.80
N VAL A 179 4.41 4.25 -5.59
CA VAL A 179 3.69 5.45 -6.06
C VAL A 179 4.05 6.67 -5.19
N TRP A 180 3.89 6.55 -3.88
CA TRP A 180 4.21 7.58 -2.88
C TRP A 180 5.39 7.15 -2.00
N ARG A 181 6.46 6.69 -2.63
CA ARG A 181 7.71 6.37 -1.94
C ARG A 181 8.25 7.61 -1.22
N GLN A 182 8.75 7.42 0.00
CA GLN A 182 9.56 8.41 0.71
C GLN A 182 11.04 8.08 0.51
N PRO A 183 11.89 9.05 0.13
CA PRO A 183 13.33 8.85 0.14
C PRO A 183 13.80 8.69 1.59
N LEU A 184 14.69 7.71 1.82
CA LEU A 184 15.38 7.54 3.10
C LEU A 184 16.19 8.82 3.35
N GLY A 185 15.77 9.63 4.33
CA GLY A 185 16.36 10.94 4.65
C GLY A 185 15.40 12.14 4.56
N GLY A 186 14.14 11.95 4.12
CA GLY A 186 13.14 13.02 3.98
C GLY A 186 12.52 13.51 5.28
N SER A 187 13.23 14.40 5.99
CA SER A 187 12.73 15.49 6.84
C SER A 187 11.43 15.24 7.67
N ARG A 188 11.54 14.52 8.78
CA ARG A 188 10.72 14.80 9.98
C ARG A 188 11.41 15.76 10.97
N GLY A 189 12.69 16.10 10.74
CA GLY A 189 13.47 16.98 11.62
C GLY A 189 13.27 18.50 11.43
N SER A 190 12.60 18.96 10.37
CA SER A 190 12.56 20.40 10.05
C SER A 190 11.53 21.22 10.84
N HIS A 191 10.62 20.59 11.59
CA HIS A 191 9.64 21.32 12.42
C HIS A 191 10.06 21.55 13.87
N ILE A 192 11.08 20.84 14.38
CA ILE A 192 11.55 21.02 15.77
C ILE A 192 12.74 21.98 15.84
N ALA A 193 13.52 22.14 14.76
CA ALA A 193 14.72 22.98 14.73
C ALA A 193 14.47 24.50 14.57
N ARG A 194 13.23 24.99 14.67
CA ARG A 194 12.90 26.45 14.62
C ARG A 194 12.48 27.04 15.96
N ARG A 195 12.72 26.35 17.07
CA ARG A 195 12.54 26.88 18.43
C ARG A 195 13.76 26.59 19.30
N VAL A 196 14.91 27.16 18.93
CA VAL A 196 15.97 27.55 19.85
C VAL A 196 16.56 28.87 19.35
#